data_AF-A0A381UZD1-F1
#
_entry.id   AF-A0A381UZD1-F1
#
_cell.length_a   1.000
_cell.length_b   1.000
_cell.length_c   1.000
_cell.angle_alpha   90.00
_cell.angle_beta   90.00
_cell.angle_gamma   90.00
#
_symmetry.space_group_name_H-M   'P 1'
#
loop_
_entity.id
_entity.type
_entity.pdbx_description
1 polymer ?
#
loop_
_entity_poly.entity_id
_entity_poly.type
_entity_poly.pdbx_seq_one_letter_code
_entity_poly.pdbx_strand_id
1 'polypeptide(L)'
;MILSMTGFGRAHTDTDAGLLSVTIRSVNSRYLDVKIRGLNFEPEVEKSIRDLMTKCLIRGTVQITFELNNNSASSKSLTFNKDRFEALDNILKTIAKTYGRELNMGDLIHASDLIADGRSELLDPDKIINVTKEALIHVLDMREAEGEQIQKDLLRRLKVLKTGLIELEKMNVSFADERKEKLESRLQKLLSNHELDETRLAQEVALLAE
;
A
#
# COMPACT_ATOMS: atom_id res chain seq x y z
N MET A 1 -0.92 -6.67 -17.59
CA MET A 1 -2.08 -6.87 -16.70
C MET A 1 -2.08 -5.74 -15.67
N ILE A 2 -3.22 -5.11 -15.39
CA ILE A 2 -3.29 -4.08 -14.33
C ILE A 2 -3.33 -4.83 -12.99
N LEU A 3 -2.44 -4.49 -12.08
CA LEU A 3 -2.41 -5.03 -10.72
C LEU A 3 -2.82 -3.91 -9.75
N SER A 4 -3.66 -4.25 -8.77
CA SER A 4 -3.98 -3.32 -7.68
C SER A 4 -2.76 -3.03 -6.80
N MET A 5 -2.78 -1.89 -6.12
CA MET A 5 -1.75 -1.47 -5.16
C MET A 5 -2.04 -1.92 -3.73
N THR A 6 -3.27 -2.36 -3.46
CA THR A 6 -3.71 -2.88 -2.16
C THR A 6 -3.82 -4.40 -2.21
N GLY A 7 -3.56 -5.07 -1.10
CA GLY A 7 -3.66 -6.52 -1.06
C GLY A 7 -3.59 -7.06 0.36
N PHE A 8 -4.22 -8.21 0.55
CA PHE A 8 -4.25 -8.92 1.81
C PHE A 8 -4.03 -10.41 1.56
N GLY A 9 -3.21 -11.03 2.39
CA GLY A 9 -2.99 -12.47 2.34
C GLY A 9 -2.72 -13.00 3.74
N ARG A 10 -3.25 -14.19 4.00
CA ARG A 10 -3.02 -14.92 5.24
C ARG A 10 -2.74 -16.37 4.93
N ALA A 11 -1.74 -16.93 5.58
CA ALA A 11 -1.42 -18.35 5.56
C ALA A 11 -1.06 -18.81 6.97
N HIS A 12 -1.10 -20.12 7.19
CA HIS A 12 -0.72 -20.73 8.46
C HIS A 12 -0.04 -22.06 8.21
N THR A 13 0.89 -22.42 9.10
CA THR A 13 1.60 -23.70 9.06
C THR A 13 1.78 -24.24 10.46
N ASP A 14 1.69 -25.56 10.61
CA ASP A 14 1.94 -26.24 11.87
C ASP A 14 3.46 -26.39 12.08
N THR A 15 3.93 -25.90 13.22
CA THR A 15 5.33 -26.03 13.64
C THR A 15 5.40 -26.77 14.96
N ASP A 16 6.58 -27.27 15.30
CA ASP A 16 6.81 -27.97 16.57
C ASP A 16 6.59 -27.05 17.79
N ALA A 17 6.67 -25.73 17.58
CA ALA A 17 6.40 -24.69 18.58
C ALA A 17 4.90 -24.24 18.65
N GLY A 18 4.06 -24.66 17.70
CA GLY A 18 2.64 -24.28 17.61
C GLY A 18 2.21 -23.89 16.20
N LEU A 19 0.99 -23.33 16.08
CA LEU A 19 0.45 -22.85 14.81
C LEU A 19 1.04 -21.48 14.47
N LEU A 20 1.90 -21.43 13.45
CA LEU A 20 2.48 -20.20 12.93
C LEU A 20 1.54 -19.58 11.90
N SER A 21 0.97 -18.42 12.20
CA SER A 21 0.14 -17.62 11.30
C SER A 21 0.93 -16.45 10.73
N VAL A 22 0.87 -16.26 9.42
CA VAL A 22 1.46 -15.11 8.72
C VAL A 22 0.36 -14.33 8.04
N THR A 23 0.34 -13.02 8.32
CA THR A 23 -0.59 -12.08 7.68
C THR A 23 0.19 -10.98 6.99
N ILE A 24 -0.06 -10.78 5.70
CA ILE A 24 0.55 -9.74 4.87
C ILE A 24 -0.53 -8.74 4.48
N ARG A 25 -0.29 -7.46 4.78
CA ARG A 25 -1.11 -6.32 4.37
C ARG A 25 -0.28 -5.37 3.53
N SER A 26 -0.72 -5.13 2.30
CA SER A 26 -0.13 -4.13 1.40
C SER A 26 -1.07 -2.94 1.27
N VAL A 27 -0.57 -1.75 1.56
CA VAL A 27 -1.27 -0.48 1.32
C VAL A 27 -0.56 0.33 0.23
N ASN A 28 -1.32 1.17 -0.47
CA ASN A 28 -0.76 2.04 -1.49
C ASN A 28 0.16 3.09 -0.84
N SER A 29 1.43 3.09 -1.24
CA SER A 29 2.43 4.06 -0.84
C SER A 29 3.41 4.27 -2.00
N ARG A 30 4.04 5.45 -2.05
CA ARG A 30 4.96 5.84 -3.13
C ARG A 30 6.18 4.93 -3.21
N TYR A 31 6.70 4.50 -2.07
CA TYR A 31 7.90 3.68 -1.96
C TYR A 31 7.53 2.28 -1.44
N LEU A 32 8.38 1.30 -1.74
CA LEU A 32 8.29 -0.02 -1.12
C LEU A 32 8.90 0.06 0.28
N ASP A 33 8.08 -0.18 1.30
CA ASP A 33 8.52 -0.22 2.69
C ASP A 33 8.00 -1.50 3.36
N VAL A 34 8.90 -2.39 3.76
CA VAL A 34 8.56 -3.69 4.36
C VAL A 34 8.78 -3.62 5.87
N LYS A 35 7.70 -3.80 6.63
CA LYS A 35 7.67 -3.81 8.10
C LYS A 35 7.29 -5.20 8.59
N ILE A 36 8.23 -5.88 9.24
CA ILE A 36 8.02 -7.17 9.90
C ILE A 36 7.66 -6.89 11.36
N ARG A 37 6.63 -7.56 11.88
CA ARG A 37 6.15 -7.44 13.27
C ARG A 37 5.77 -8.80 13.84
N GLY A 38 5.75 -8.89 15.17
CA GLY A 38 5.27 -10.06 15.90
C GLY A 38 6.43 -10.86 16.47
N LEU A 39 6.92 -11.84 15.72
CA LEU A 39 8.08 -12.64 16.09
C LEU A 39 9.38 -11.96 15.66
N ASN A 40 10.42 -12.10 16.49
CA ASN A 40 11.77 -11.66 16.16
C ASN A 40 12.54 -12.85 15.58
N PHE A 41 12.97 -12.74 14.33
CA PHE A 41 13.76 -13.77 13.66
C PHE A 41 15.24 -13.43 13.65
N GLU A 42 16.06 -14.41 13.31
CA GLU A 42 17.46 -14.15 12.96
C GLU A 42 17.56 -13.20 11.76
N PRO A 43 18.61 -12.34 11.71
CA PRO A 43 18.76 -11.35 10.64
C PRO A 43 18.77 -11.95 9.22
N GLU A 44 19.24 -13.19 9.05
CA GLU A 44 19.27 -13.87 7.75
C GLU A 44 17.88 -14.23 7.23
N VAL A 45 16.99 -14.66 8.14
CA VAL A 45 15.59 -14.99 7.82
C VAL A 45 14.82 -13.72 7.48
N GLU A 46 14.99 -12.64 8.26
CA GLU A 46 14.39 -11.35 7.95
C GLU A 46 14.84 -10.81 6.59
N LYS A 47 16.14 -10.93 6.28
CA LYS A 47 16.67 -10.53 4.98
C LYS A 47 16.04 -11.33 3.84
N SER A 48 15.93 -12.65 4.00
CA SER A 48 15.30 -13.52 3.01
C SER A 48 13.83 -13.16 2.76
N ILE A 49 13.07 -12.85 3.82
CA ILE A 49 11.68 -12.37 3.72
C ILE A 49 11.62 -11.04 2.97
N ARG A 50 12.52 -10.09 3.29
CA ARG A 50 12.57 -8.78 2.64
C ARG A 50 12.91 -8.90 1.15
N ASP A 51 13.89 -9.73 0.80
CA ASP A 51 14.28 -9.99 -0.59
C ASP A 51 13.11 -10.59 -1.37
N LEU A 52 12.36 -11.50 -0.75
CA LEU A 52 11.16 -12.10 -1.33
C LEU A 52 10.09 -11.05 -1.63
N MET A 53 9.83 -10.13 -0.70
CA MET A 53 8.89 -9.02 -0.93
C MET A 53 9.34 -8.09 -2.06
N THR A 54 10.63 -7.71 -2.08
CA THR A 54 11.17 -6.79 -3.11
C THR A 54 11.14 -7.37 -4.52
N LYS A 55 11.23 -8.69 -4.67
CA LYS A 55 11.11 -9.38 -5.97
C LYS A 55 9.69 -9.34 -6.52
N CYS A 56 8.67 -9.42 -5.67
CA CYS A 56 7.28 -9.53 -6.09
C CYS A 56 6.51 -8.20 -6.06
N LEU A 57 6.94 -7.23 -5.24
CA LEU A 57 6.22 -5.98 -5.00
C LEU A 57 7.10 -4.78 -5.38
N ILE A 58 6.61 -3.94 -6.29
CA ILE A 58 7.36 -2.78 -6.80
C ILE A 58 7.19 -1.53 -5.91
N ARG A 59 6.01 -1.35 -5.33
CA ARG A 59 5.64 -0.20 -4.48
C ARG A 59 4.59 -0.57 -3.45
N GLY A 60 4.52 0.21 -2.37
CA GLY A 60 3.54 0.07 -1.30
C GLY A 60 4.20 -0.17 0.06
N THR A 61 3.46 0.14 1.13
CA THR A 61 3.90 -0.24 2.46
C THR A 61 3.32 -1.63 2.77
N VAL A 62 4.20 -2.58 3.04
CA VAL A 62 3.89 -3.98 3.29
C VAL A 62 4.14 -4.25 4.76
N GLN A 63 3.07 -4.53 5.49
CA GLN A 63 3.14 -4.95 6.88
C GLN A 63 2.95 -6.47 6.95
N ILE A 64 3.98 -7.15 7.42
CA ILE A 64 3.98 -8.59 7.66
C ILE A 64 3.90 -8.81 9.17
N THR A 65 2.89 -9.55 9.61
CA THR A 65 2.68 -9.88 11.02
C THR A 65 2.76 -11.38 11.19
N PHE A 66 3.64 -11.81 12.08
CA PHE A 66 3.82 -13.21 12.46
C PHE A 66 3.23 -13.43 13.85
N GLU A 67 2.33 -14.41 13.97
CA GLU A 67 1.69 -14.78 15.23
C GLU A 67 1.87 -16.27 15.45
N LEU A 68 2.41 -16.65 16.61
CA LEU A 68 2.53 -18.05 17.02
C LEU A 68 1.45 -18.36 18.05
N ASN A 69 0.43 -19.11 17.66
CA ASN A 69 -0.65 -19.54 18.54
C ASN A 69 -0.40 -20.97 18.99
N ASN A 70 -0.31 -21.17 20.30
CA ASN A 70 -0.22 -22.50 20.89
C ASN A 70 -1.57 -22.82 21.55
N ASN A 71 -2.25 -23.87 21.07
CA ASN A 71 -3.51 -24.36 21.65
C ASN A 71 -3.29 -25.14 22.97
N SER A 72 -2.04 -25.40 23.36
CA SER A 72 -1.75 -26.01 24.66
C SER A 72 -1.63 -24.93 25.75
N ALA A 73 -2.51 -25.01 26.75
CA ALA A 73 -2.54 -24.14 27.93
C ALA A 73 -1.33 -24.35 28.88
N SER A 74 -0.23 -24.94 28.40
CA SER A 74 0.94 -25.28 29.20
C SER A 74 2.17 -24.54 28.70
N SER A 75 2.71 -23.72 29.60
CA SER A 75 3.98 -22.98 29.52
C SER A 75 4.01 -21.75 28.59
N LYS A 76 3.84 -20.57 29.22
CA LYS A 76 4.66 -19.41 28.87
C LYS A 76 6.11 -19.83 29.11
N SER A 77 6.79 -20.38 28.11
CA SER A 77 8.22 -20.73 28.20
C SER A 77 9.06 -19.45 28.10
N LEU A 78 8.91 -18.59 29.09
CA LEU A 78 9.86 -17.53 29.36
C LEU A 78 11.19 -18.22 29.70
N THR A 79 12.14 -18.12 28.78
CA THR A 79 13.47 -18.69 28.96
C THR A 79 14.36 -17.61 29.56
N PHE A 80 14.97 -17.94 30.69
CA PHE A 80 15.95 -17.08 31.32
C PHE A 80 17.30 -17.25 30.63
N ASN A 81 17.83 -16.18 30.03
CA ASN A 81 19.14 -16.20 29.40
C ASN A 81 20.23 -16.09 30.47
N LYS A 82 20.58 -17.26 31.03
CA LYS A 82 21.57 -17.40 32.10
C LYS A 82 22.95 -16.89 31.68
N ASP A 83 23.39 -17.20 30.46
CA ASP A 83 24.71 -16.82 29.98
C ASP A 83 24.86 -15.29 29.89
N ARG A 84 23.81 -14.61 29.39
CA ARG A 84 23.78 -13.15 29.33
C ARG A 84 23.73 -12.53 30.74
N PHE A 85 22.98 -13.13 31.67
CA PHE A 85 22.96 -12.70 33.06
C PHE A 85 24.35 -12.80 33.71
N GLU A 86 25.02 -13.95 33.58
CA GLU A 86 26.34 -14.19 34.15
C GLU A 86 27.40 -13.25 33.53
N ALA A 87 27.33 -13.00 32.23
CA ALA A 87 28.20 -12.04 31.57
C ALA A 87 28.04 -10.62 32.15
N LEU A 88 26.80 -10.17 32.33
CA LEU A 88 26.51 -8.84 32.87
C LEU A 88 26.88 -8.73 34.35
N ASP A 89 26.63 -9.76 35.15
CA ASP A 89 27.03 -9.82 36.57
C ASP A 89 28.56 -9.72 36.71
N ASN A 90 29.30 -10.41 35.85
CA ASN A 90 30.77 -10.32 35.84
C ASN A 90 31.29 -8.92 35.47
N ILE A 91 30.63 -8.23 34.53
CA ILE A 91 30.98 -6.85 34.18
C ILE A 91 30.73 -5.91 35.37
N LEU A 92 29.58 -6.03 36.04
CA LEU A 92 29.26 -5.21 37.22
C LEU A 92 30.25 -5.43 38.36
N LYS A 93 30.62 -6.68 38.64
CA LYS A 93 31.66 -7.03 39.62
C LYS A 93 33.01 -6.41 39.25
N THR A 94 33.36 -6.40 37.97
CA THR A 94 34.60 -5.81 37.48
C THR A 94 34.60 -4.28 37.66
N ILE A 95 33.48 -3.63 37.36
CA ILE A 95 33.33 -2.17 37.56
C ILE A 95 33.45 -1.80 39.04
N ALA A 96 32.76 -2.52 39.92
CA ALA A 96 32.84 -2.31 41.36
C ALA A 96 34.28 -2.42 41.87
N LYS A 97 35.02 -3.45 41.42
CA LYS A 97 36.40 -3.69 41.83
C LYS A 97 37.39 -2.65 41.26
N THR A 98 37.17 -2.20 40.03
CA THR A 98 38.15 -1.35 39.30
C THR A 98 37.94 0.13 39.60
N TYR A 99 36.68 0.56 39.72
CA TYR A 99 36.31 1.97 39.82
C TYR A 99 35.66 2.34 41.16
N GLY A 100 35.44 1.37 42.06
CA GLY A 100 34.85 1.60 43.37
C GLY A 100 33.39 2.08 43.32
N ARG A 101 32.69 1.82 42.21
CA ARG A 101 31.29 2.22 42.00
C ARG A 101 30.41 0.98 41.89
N GLU A 102 29.40 0.91 42.73
CA GLU A 102 28.36 -0.12 42.65
C GLU A 102 27.24 0.36 41.71
N LEU A 103 26.90 -0.48 40.74
CA LEU A 103 25.81 -0.26 39.80
C LEU A 103 24.80 -1.40 39.98
N ASN A 104 23.52 -1.06 40.10
CA ASN A 104 22.49 -2.08 40.15
C ASN A 104 22.15 -2.57 38.75
N MET A 105 21.98 -3.88 38.62
CA MET A 105 21.63 -4.52 37.36
C MET A 105 20.29 -4.00 36.80
N GLY A 106 19.34 -3.67 37.68
CA GLY A 106 18.03 -3.11 37.30
C GLY A 106 18.06 -1.69 36.74
N ASP A 107 19.15 -0.93 36.95
CA ASP A 107 19.30 0.42 36.39
C ASP A 107 19.81 0.39 34.93
N LEU A 108 20.33 -0.76 34.50
CA LEU A 108 21.01 -0.93 33.21
C LEU A 108 20.25 -1.83 32.23
N ILE A 109 19.38 -2.70 32.75
CA ILE A 109 18.79 -3.81 31.98
C ILE A 109 17.29 -3.87 32.23
N HIS A 110 16.53 -4.06 31.15
CA HIS A 110 15.09 -4.32 31.25
C HIS A 110 14.82 -5.83 31.36
N ALA A 111 13.71 -6.22 31.98
CA ALA A 111 13.35 -7.63 32.13
C ALA A 111 13.30 -8.39 30.79
N SER A 112 12.96 -7.71 29.69
CA SER A 112 12.96 -8.24 28.33
C SER A 112 14.34 -8.60 27.77
N ASP A 113 15.43 -8.12 28.36
CA ASP A 113 16.79 -8.47 27.95
C ASP A 113 17.27 -9.81 28.52
N LEU A 114 16.75 -10.18 29.69
CA LEU A 114 17.11 -11.40 30.42
C LEU A 114 16.10 -12.52 30.24
N ILE A 115 14.86 -12.17 29.92
CA ILE A 115 13.77 -13.09 29.73
C ILE A 115 13.42 -13.07 28.24
N ALA A 116 13.86 -14.11 27.53
CA ALA A 116 13.52 -14.32 26.14
C ALA A 116 12.24 -15.16 26.04
N ASP A 117 11.48 -14.94 24.97
CA ASP A 117 10.48 -15.91 24.57
C ASP A 117 11.19 -16.99 23.73
N GLY A 118 11.60 -18.09 24.38
CA GLY A 118 12.35 -19.18 23.75
C GLY A 118 11.60 -19.91 22.63
N ARG A 119 10.38 -19.49 22.31
CA ARG A 119 9.57 -20.02 21.22
C ARG A 119 10.08 -19.63 19.82
N SER A 120 10.89 -18.57 19.71
CA SER A 120 11.43 -18.14 18.40
C SER A 120 12.57 -19.03 17.90
N GLU A 121 13.39 -19.59 18.80
CA GLU A 121 14.55 -20.42 18.45
C GLU A 121 14.17 -21.81 17.92
N LEU A 122 12.92 -22.24 18.12
CA LEU A 122 12.39 -23.54 17.69
C LEU A 122 11.77 -23.51 16.29
N LEU A 123 11.75 -22.36 15.63
CA LEU A 123 11.10 -22.21 14.33
C LEU A 123 12.10 -22.47 13.20
N ASP A 124 11.82 -23.49 12.41
CA ASP A 124 12.57 -23.80 11.19
C ASP A 124 12.47 -22.63 10.17
N PRO A 125 13.61 -22.03 9.77
CA PRO A 125 13.67 -20.97 8.77
C PRO A 125 12.92 -21.30 7.47
N ASP A 126 12.99 -22.55 7.01
CA ASP A 126 12.36 -22.95 5.76
C ASP A 126 10.84 -22.94 5.87
N LYS A 127 10.29 -23.37 7.02
CA LYS A 127 8.85 -23.29 7.29
C LYS A 127 8.37 -21.84 7.30
N ILE A 128 9.12 -20.92 7.91
CA ILE A 128 8.80 -19.48 7.94
C ILE A 128 8.75 -18.90 6.52
N ILE A 129 9.76 -19.19 5.70
CA ILE A 129 9.84 -18.70 4.33
C ILE A 129 8.69 -19.26 3.48
N ASN A 130 8.36 -20.55 3.64
CA ASN A 130 7.32 -21.19 2.86
C ASN A 130 5.91 -20.67 3.20
N VAL A 131 5.57 -20.54 4.48
CA VAL A 131 4.27 -19.94 4.86
C VAL A 131 4.18 -18.47 4.43
N THR A 132 5.30 -17.75 4.40
CA THR A 132 5.35 -16.37 3.89
C THR A 132 5.10 -16.32 2.39
N LYS A 133 5.63 -17.29 1.61
CA LYS A 133 5.34 -17.43 0.17
C LYS A 133 3.86 -17.69 -0.08
N GLU A 134 3.24 -18.58 0.69
CA GLU A 134 1.81 -18.87 0.58
C GLU A 134 0.97 -17.62 0.85
N ALA A 135 1.26 -16.90 1.93
CA ALA A 135 0.58 -15.64 2.22
C ALA A 135 0.78 -14.60 1.11
N LEU A 136 1.96 -14.57 0.48
CA LEU A 136 2.24 -13.67 -0.64
C LEU A 136 1.46 -14.03 -1.90
N ILE A 137 1.28 -15.32 -2.20
CA ILE A 137 0.45 -15.77 -3.33
C ILE A 137 -0.97 -15.21 -3.17
N HIS A 138 -1.55 -15.33 -1.97
CA HIS A 138 -2.88 -14.76 -1.70
C HIS A 138 -2.94 -13.23 -1.90
N VAL A 139 -1.85 -12.50 -1.57
CA VAL A 139 -1.76 -11.05 -1.85
C VAL A 139 -1.74 -10.77 -3.35
N LEU A 140 -1.00 -11.56 -4.13
CA LEU A 140 -0.89 -11.39 -5.58
C LEU A 140 -2.23 -11.70 -6.27
N ASP A 141 -2.90 -12.78 -5.89
CA ASP A 141 -4.20 -13.17 -6.42
C ASP A 141 -5.26 -12.08 -6.16
N MET A 142 -5.29 -11.55 -4.93
CA MET A 142 -6.19 -10.45 -4.60
C MET A 142 -5.90 -9.19 -5.41
N ARG A 143 -4.61 -8.87 -5.63
CA ARG A 143 -4.19 -7.73 -6.44
C ARG A 143 -4.57 -7.86 -7.90
N GLU A 144 -4.49 -9.08 -8.44
CA GLU A 144 -4.87 -9.39 -9.81
C GLU A 144 -6.38 -9.25 -10.00
N ALA A 145 -7.17 -9.88 -9.13
CA ALA A 145 -8.63 -9.79 -9.16
C ALA A 145 -9.14 -8.34 -9.04
N GLU A 146 -8.59 -7.56 -8.11
CA GLU A 146 -8.94 -6.15 -7.96
C GLU A 146 -8.47 -5.31 -9.17
N GLY A 147 -7.28 -5.62 -9.71
CA GLY A 147 -6.72 -4.96 -10.88
C GLY A 147 -7.57 -5.14 -12.14
N GLU A 148 -8.10 -6.35 -12.37
CA GLU A 148 -9.04 -6.62 -13.46
C GLU A 148 -10.34 -5.82 -13.32
N GLN A 149 -10.87 -5.71 -12.10
CA GLN A 149 -12.09 -4.97 -11.86
C GLN A 149 -11.90 -3.46 -12.07
N ILE A 150 -10.77 -2.91 -11.63
CA ILE A 150 -10.38 -1.53 -11.90
C ILE A 150 -10.24 -1.30 -13.40
N GLN A 151 -9.63 -2.23 -14.13
CA GLN A 151 -9.49 -2.13 -15.59
C GLN A 151 -10.86 -2.05 -16.28
N LYS A 152 -11.79 -2.93 -15.90
CA LYS A 152 -13.17 -2.92 -16.45
C LYS A 152 -13.88 -1.60 -16.15
N ASP A 153 -13.74 -1.07 -14.94
CA ASP A 153 -14.34 0.22 -14.58
C ASP A 153 -13.75 1.39 -15.38
N LEU A 154 -12.42 1.46 -15.50
CA LEU A 154 -11.74 2.50 -16.27
C LEU A 154 -12.16 2.48 -17.74
N LEU A 155 -12.23 1.30 -18.36
CA LEU A 155 -12.70 1.15 -19.74
C LEU A 155 -14.15 1.60 -19.91
N ARG A 156 -15.02 1.29 -18.95
CA ARG A 156 -16.40 1.77 -18.93
C ARG A 156 -16.47 3.30 -18.87
N ARG A 157 -15.70 3.93 -17.97
CA ARG A 157 -15.64 5.39 -17.86
C ARG A 157 -15.10 6.05 -19.13
N LEU A 158 -14.05 5.48 -19.72
CA LEU A 158 -13.50 5.97 -21.00
C LEU A 158 -14.55 5.91 -22.12
N LYS A 159 -15.39 4.86 -22.16
CA LYS A 159 -16.48 4.77 -23.13
C LYS A 159 -17.50 5.88 -22.94
N VAL A 160 -17.90 6.17 -21.71
CA VAL A 160 -18.84 7.27 -21.38
C VAL A 160 -18.26 8.64 -21.75
N LEU A 161 -16.98 8.88 -21.46
CA LEU A 161 -16.31 10.13 -21.83
C LEU A 161 -16.25 10.30 -23.35
N LYS A 162 -15.93 9.22 -24.10
CA LYS A 162 -15.92 9.25 -25.57
C LYS A 162 -17.30 9.55 -26.15
N THR A 163 -18.36 8.93 -25.62
CA THR A 163 -19.72 9.22 -26.10
C THR A 163 -20.13 10.66 -25.79
N GLY A 164 -19.81 11.16 -24.60
CA GLY A 164 -20.08 12.56 -24.23
C GLY A 164 -19.33 13.57 -25.12
N LEU A 165 -18.08 13.29 -25.49
CA LEU A 165 -17.32 14.13 -26.43
C LEU A 165 -17.98 14.19 -27.81
N ILE A 166 -18.45 13.05 -28.34
CA ILE A 166 -19.14 13.00 -29.64
C ILE A 166 -20.45 13.79 -29.59
N GLU A 167 -21.20 13.71 -28.49
CA GLU A 167 -22.43 14.48 -28.31
C GLU A 167 -22.16 15.99 -28.22
N LEU A 168 -21.10 16.40 -27.52
CA LEU A 168 -20.67 17.79 -27.46
C LEU A 168 -20.24 18.33 -28.83
N GLU A 169 -19.49 17.55 -29.61
CA GLU A 169 -19.11 17.95 -30.98
C GLU A 169 -20.33 18.17 -31.88
N LYS A 170 -21.34 17.29 -31.79
CA LYS A 170 -22.61 17.45 -32.53
C LYS A 170 -23.37 18.71 -32.12
N MET A 171 -23.45 18.98 -30.81
CA MET A 171 -24.10 20.19 -30.32
C MET A 171 -23.38 21.46 -30.79
N ASN A 172 -22.04 21.45 -30.85
CA ASN A 172 -21.27 22.63 -31.24
C ASN A 172 -21.54 23.07 -32.69
N VAL A 173 -21.75 22.11 -33.61
CA VAL A 173 -22.17 22.41 -35.00
C VAL A 173 -23.54 23.09 -35.01
N SER A 174 -24.52 22.54 -34.28
CA SER A 174 -25.87 23.13 -34.17
C SER A 174 -25.86 24.49 -33.47
N PHE A 175 -24.93 24.72 -32.55
CA PHE A 175 -24.84 25.95 -31.78
C PHE A 175 -24.42 27.15 -32.63
N ALA A 176 -23.56 26.95 -33.63
CA ALA A 176 -23.16 28.01 -34.55
C ALA A 176 -24.34 28.48 -35.41
N ASP A 177 -25.10 27.54 -35.97
CA ASP A 177 -26.27 27.83 -36.82
C ASP A 177 -27.42 28.44 -36.01
N GLU A 178 -27.76 27.88 -34.83
CA GLU A 178 -28.77 28.46 -33.95
C GLU A 178 -28.40 29.89 -33.52
N ARG A 179 -27.11 30.13 -33.23
CA ARG A 179 -26.64 31.45 -32.80
C ARG A 179 -26.70 32.46 -33.95
N LYS A 180 -26.42 32.02 -35.19
CA LYS A 180 -26.61 32.82 -36.40
C LYS A 180 -28.08 33.20 -36.59
N GLU A 181 -29.01 32.25 -36.56
CA GLU A 181 -30.46 32.53 -36.65
C GLU A 181 -30.95 33.46 -35.53
N LYS A 182 -30.44 33.29 -34.30
CA LYS A 182 -30.79 34.16 -33.17
C LYS A 182 -30.29 35.58 -33.34
N LEU A 183 -29.12 35.75 -33.97
CA LEU A 183 -28.56 37.06 -34.33
C LEU A 183 -29.36 37.71 -35.46
N GLU A 184 -29.68 36.98 -36.51
CA GLU A 184 -30.49 37.46 -37.64
C GLU A 184 -31.89 37.89 -37.20
N SER A 185 -32.56 37.09 -36.38
CA SER A 185 -33.89 37.45 -35.84
C SER A 185 -33.85 38.67 -34.91
N ARG A 186 -32.76 38.90 -34.17
CA ARG A 186 -32.55 40.13 -33.38
C ARG A 186 -32.32 41.34 -34.27
N LEU A 187 -31.51 41.18 -35.32
CA LEU A 187 -31.25 42.24 -36.30
C LEU A 187 -32.55 42.66 -37.00
N GLN A 188 -33.34 41.70 -37.50
CA GLN A 188 -34.65 41.99 -38.12
C GLN A 188 -35.60 42.73 -37.17
N LYS A 189 -35.65 42.35 -35.89
CA LYS A 189 -36.48 43.06 -34.89
C LYS A 189 -36.02 44.49 -34.64
N LEU A 190 -34.72 44.75 -34.63
CA LEU A 190 -34.16 46.09 -34.44
C LEU A 190 -34.40 46.98 -35.68
N LEU A 191 -34.31 46.40 -36.88
CA LEU A 191 -34.39 47.12 -38.15
C LEU A 191 -35.80 47.52 -38.59
N SER A 192 -36.85 47.05 -37.91
CA SER A 192 -38.22 47.61 -37.96
C SER A 192 -38.70 48.01 -39.37
N ASN A 193 -38.50 47.11 -40.37
CA ASN A 193 -38.85 47.26 -41.80
C ASN A 193 -37.88 48.01 -42.72
N HIS A 194 -36.64 48.32 -42.31
CA HIS A 194 -35.59 48.69 -43.27
C HIS A 194 -34.91 47.46 -43.89
N GLU A 195 -34.69 47.47 -45.21
CA GLU A 195 -33.96 46.42 -45.92
C GLU A 195 -32.52 46.31 -45.41
N LEU A 196 -32.12 45.09 -45.08
CA LEU A 196 -30.76 44.75 -44.69
C LEU A 196 -29.87 44.74 -45.93
N ASP A 197 -28.87 45.61 -45.96
CA ASP A 197 -27.78 45.53 -46.93
C ASP A 197 -26.81 44.42 -46.53
N GLU A 198 -26.97 43.24 -47.13
CA GLU A 198 -26.19 42.03 -46.85
C GLU A 198 -24.68 42.25 -47.05
N THR A 199 -24.30 43.08 -48.03
CA THR A 199 -22.90 43.40 -48.33
C THR A 199 -22.24 44.19 -47.19
N ARG A 200 -22.97 45.16 -46.63
CA ARG A 200 -22.49 45.97 -45.50
C ARG A 200 -22.44 45.16 -44.20
N LEU A 201 -23.41 44.28 -43.98
CA LEU A 201 -23.42 43.37 -42.84
C LEU A 201 -22.22 42.41 -42.87
N ALA A 202 -21.94 41.80 -44.03
CA ALA A 202 -20.80 40.90 -44.19
C ALA A 202 -19.46 41.61 -43.92
N GLN A 203 -19.33 42.87 -44.33
CA GLN A 203 -18.16 43.70 -44.03
C GLN A 203 -17.98 43.96 -42.52
N GLU A 204 -19.04 44.39 -41.82
CA GLU A 204 -18.99 44.66 -40.38
C GLU A 204 -18.69 43.38 -39.57
N VAL A 205 -19.26 42.24 -39.97
CA VAL A 205 -18.98 40.95 -39.32
C VAL A 205 -17.54 40.52 -39.55
N ALA A 206 -16.99 40.71 -40.75
CA ALA A 206 -15.59 40.40 -41.04
C ALA A 206 -14.63 41.26 -40.20
N LEU A 207 -14.96 42.54 -40.00
CA LEU A 207 -14.16 43.49 -39.23
C LEU A 207 -14.20 43.21 -37.71
N LEU A 208 -15.28 42.60 -37.21
CA LEU A 208 -15.44 42.16 -35.81
C LEU A 208 -14.87 40.76 -35.53
N ALA A 209 -14.59 39.97 -36.58
CA ALA A 209 -14.09 38.59 -36.45
C ALA A 209 -12.56 38.47 -36.50
N GLU A 210 -11.85 39.56 -36.84
CA GLU A 210 -10.41 39.75 -36.55
C GLU A 210 -10.16 39.97 -35.05
#